data_AF-A0A9X0HUY2-F1
#
_entry.id   AF-A0A9X0HUY2-F1
#
_cell.length_a   1.000
_cell.length_b   1.000
_cell.length_c   1.000
_cell.angle_alpha   90.00
_cell.angle_beta   90.00
_cell.angle_gamma   90.00
#
_symmetry.space_group_name_H-M   'P 1'
#
loop_
_entity.id
_entity.type
_entity.pdbx_description
1 polymer ?
#
loop_
_entity_poly.entity_id
_entity_poly.type
_entity_poly.pdbx_seq_one_letter_code
_entity_poly.pdbx_strand_id
1 'polypeptide(L)' 'MRIKTDNGNDIIIAHRANGGAVIEQGQSHILLNRTELHLFVGALNDFTREYQPPPRLQRFVGGVEQF' A
#
# COMPACT_ATOMS: atom_id res chain seq x y z
N MET A 1 3.41 -2.57 4.67
CA MET A 1 4.08 -2.03 3.46
C MET A 1 4.17 -0.53 3.60
N ARG A 2 5.29 0.09 3.23
CA ARG A 2 5.46 1.56 3.24
C ARG A 2 5.84 2.01 1.83
N ILE A 3 5.16 3.00 1.30
CA ILE A 3 5.45 3.65 0.03
C ILE A 3 5.98 5.03 0.35
N LYS A 4 7.24 5.29 -0.01
CA LYS A 4 7.85 6.61 0.18
C LYS A 4 7.29 7.59 -0.84
N THR A 5 6.97 8.80 -0.41
CA THR A 5 6.55 9.89 -1.30
C THR A 5 7.56 11.03 -1.23
N ASP A 6 7.69 11.77 -2.33
CA ASP A 6 8.70 12.84 -2.43
C ASP A 6 8.39 14.05 -1.55
N ASN A 7 7.17 14.12 -0.99
CA ASN A 7 6.72 15.20 -0.12
C ASN A 7 6.73 14.83 1.38
N GLY A 8 7.31 13.68 1.74
CA GLY A 8 7.44 13.23 3.13
C GLY A 8 6.15 12.70 3.78
N ASN A 9 5.04 12.61 3.03
CA ASN A 9 3.80 11.98 3.48
C ASN A 9 3.73 10.54 2.97
N ASP A 10 4.52 9.68 3.59
CA ASP A 10 4.59 8.27 3.22
C ASP A 10 3.24 7.58 3.40
N ILE A 11 2.93 6.65 2.49
CA ILE A 11 1.72 5.84 2.58
C ILE A 11 2.06 4.54 3.30
N ILE A 12 1.37 4.25 4.41
CA ILE A 12 1.55 3.03 5.20
C ILE A 12 0.34 2.14 4.98
N ILE A 13 0.57 0.88 4.61
CA ILE A 13 -0.46 -0.14 4.46
C ILE A 13 -0.19 -1.25 5.48
N ALA A 14 -1.11 -1.43 6.42
CA ALA A 14 -0.99 -2.40 7.51
C ALA A 14 -2.17 -3.39 7.50
N HIS A 15 -1.87 -4.68 7.65
CA HIS A 15 -2.90 -5.70 7.84
C HIS A 15 -3.46 -5.63 9.26
N ARG A 16 -4.77 -5.86 9.37
CA ARG A 16 -5.48 -5.95 10.65
C ARG A 16 -5.74 -7.42 10.99
N ALA A 17 -5.76 -7.75 12.28
CA ALA A 17 -6.01 -9.12 12.76
C ALA A 17 -7.34 -9.72 12.29
N ASN A 18 -8.34 -8.89 11.97
CA ASN A 18 -9.62 -9.34 11.40
C ASN A 18 -9.55 -9.68 9.89
N GLY A 19 -8.36 -9.58 9.26
CA GLY A 19 -8.15 -9.82 7.83
C GLY A 19 -8.52 -8.62 6.94
N GLY A 20 -8.77 -7.44 7.51
CA GLY A 20 -8.84 -6.18 6.78
C GLY A 20 -7.48 -5.48 6.68
N ALA A 21 -7.48 -4.22 6.26
CA ALA A 21 -6.28 -3.38 6.22
C ALA A 21 -6.56 -1.95 6.68
N VAL A 22 -5.51 -1.23 7.03
CA VAL A 22 -5.48 0.22 7.17
C VAL A 22 -4.53 0.78 6.13
N ILE A 23 -4.93 1.85 5.46
CA ILE A 23 -4.08 2.67 4.59
C ILE A 23 -3.98 4.04 5.23
N GLU A 24 -2.78 4.49 5.57
CA GLU A 24 -2.51 5.75 6.28
C GLU A 24 -1.65 6.67 5.41
N GLN A 25 -1.98 7.96 5.40
CA GLN A 25 -1.16 9.02 4.81
C GLN A 25 -1.31 10.30 5.65
N GLY A 26 -0.25 10.69 6.36
CA GLY A 26 -0.31 11.82 7.30
C GLY A 26 -1.35 11.60 8.39
N GLN A 27 -2.36 12.47 8.48
CA GLN A 27 -3.49 12.33 9.43
C GLN A 27 -4.69 11.57 8.86
N SER A 28 -4.69 11.28 7.56
CA SER A 28 -5.78 10.58 6.89
C SER A 28 -5.57 9.08 6.97
N HIS A 29 -6.64 8.32 7.22
CA HIS A 29 -6.61 6.87 7.20
C HIS A 29 -7.88 6.28 6.58
N ILE A 30 -7.73 5.18 5.86
CA ILE A 30 -8.82 4.40 5.27
C ILE A 30 -8.81 3.03 5.94
N LEU A 31 -9.94 2.64 6.53
CA LEU A 31 -10.14 1.32 7.10
C LEU A 31 -10.88 0.46 6.07
N LEU A 32 -10.24 -0.64 5.66
CA LEU A 32 -10.85 -1.62 4.78
C LEU A 32 -11.18 -2.88 5.59
N ASN A 33 -12.41 -3.36 5.46
CA ASN A 33 -12.75 -4.72 5.86
C ASN A 33 -12.15 -5.74 4.87
N ARG A 34 -12.30 -7.03 5.17
CA ARG A 34 -11.72 -8.10 4.33
C ARG A 34 -12.20 -8.02 2.87
N THR A 35 -13.51 -7.86 2.65
CA THR A 35 -14.09 -7.81 1.31
C THR A 35 -13.60 -6.58 0.54
N GLU A 36 -13.62 -5.41 1.19
CA GLU A 36 -13.13 -4.16 0.61
C GLU A 36 -11.64 -4.24 0.25
N LEU A 37 -10.82 -4.87 1.11
CA LEU A 37 -9.41 -5.10 0.83
C LEU A 37 -9.21 -5.97 -0.43
N HIS A 38 -9.99 -7.04 -0.59
CA HIS A 38 -9.92 -7.87 -1.80
C HIS A 38 -10.29 -7.10 -3.07
N LEU A 39 -11.35 -6.30 -3.01
CA LEU A 39 -11.76 -5.45 -4.13
C LEU A 39 -10.69 -4.38 -4.46
N PHE A 40 -10.12 -3.75 -3.43
CA PHE A 40 -9.07 -2.75 -3.57
C PHE A 40 -7.82 -3.33 -4.23
N VAL A 41 -7.35 -4.49 -3.79
CA VAL A 41 -6.18 -5.17 -4.38
C VAL A 41 -6.46 -5.57 -5.83
N GLY A 42 -7.67 -6.03 -6.14
CA GLY A 42 -8.09 -6.32 -7.51
C GLY A 42 -7.98 -5.09 -8.41
N ALA A 43 -8.63 -3.99 -8.01
CA ALA A 43 -8.60 -2.73 -8.75
C ALA A 43 -7.17 -2.19 -8.92
N LEU A 44 -6.32 -2.31 -7.90
CA LEU A 44 -4.92 -1.89 -7.98
C LEU A 44 -4.12 -2.72 -8.99
N ASN A 45 -4.33 -4.04 -9.01
CA ASN A 45 -3.68 -4.92 -9.99
C ASN A 45 -4.09 -4.56 -11.42
N ASP A 46 -5.39 -4.30 -11.65
CA ASP A 46 -5.89 -3.88 -12.95
C ASP A 46 -5.27 -2.54 -13.38
N PHE A 47 -5.23 -1.55 -12.47
CA PHE A 47 -4.57 -0.27 -12.70
C PHE A 47 -3.09 -0.43 -13.08
N THR A 48 -2.33 -1.26 -12.35
CA THR A 48 -0.89 -1.46 -12.63
C THR A 48 -0.60 -2.14 -13.97
N ARG A 49 -1.58 -2.85 -14.55
CA ARG A 49 -1.44 -3.49 -15.87
C ARG A 49 -1.67 -2.51 -17.03
N GLU A 50 -2.46 -1.47 -16.81
CA GLU A 50 -2.83 -0.50 -17.84
C GLU A 50 -1.72 0.52 -18.13
N TYR A 51 -0.85 0.83 -17.16
CA TYR A 51 0.22 1.81 -17.32
C TYR A 51 1.56 1.18 -17.73
N GLN A 52 2.17 1.69 -18.81
CA GLN A 52 3.54 1.36 -19.22
C GLN A 52 4.46 2.61 -19.18
N PRO A 53 5.60 2.55 -18.47
CA PRO A 53 6.05 1.42 -17.65
C PRO A 53 5.19 1.28 -16.37
N PRO A 54 5.02 0.05 -15.85
CA PRO A 54 4.23 -0.18 -14.64
C PRO A 54 4.82 0.59 -13.46
N PRO A 55 3.98 1.14 -12.56
CA PRO A 55 4.46 1.85 -11.39
C PRO A 55 5.29 0.91 -10.50
N ARG A 56 6.46 1.39 -10.06
CA ARG A 56 7.40 0.61 -9.25
C ARG A 56 6.87 0.47 -7.82
N LEU A 57 6.27 -0.67 -7.50
CA LEU A 57 5.88 -1.02 -6.13
C LEU A 57 7.06 -1.68 -5.40
N GLN A 58 7.74 -0.95 -4.52
CA GLN A 58 8.82 -1.51 -3.70
C GLN A 58 8.25 -2.16 -2.44
N ARG A 59 8.34 -3.49 -2.35
CA ARG A 59 7.94 -4.24 -1.15
C ARG A 59 9.04 -4.14 -0.09
N PHE A 60 8.82 -3.34 0.95
CA PHE A 60 9.70 -3.33 2.12
C PHE A 60 9.49 -4.61 2.95
N VAL A 61 10.48 -5.50 2.92
CA VAL A 61 10.60 -6.64 3.86
C VAL A 61 11.59 -6.18 4.91
N GLY A 62 11.15 -6.03 6.17
CA GLY A 62 11.91 -5.33 7.19
C GLY A 62 13.31 -5.89 7.45
N GLY A 63 14.27 -4.98 7.66
CA GLY A 63 15.53 -5.23 8.35
C GLY A 63 16.77 -5.17 7.45
N VAL A 64 17.66 -4.23 7.75
CA VAL A 64 18.98 -3.97 7.14
C VAL A 64 18.93 -3.07 5.89
N GLU A 65 18.93 -1.76 6.13
CA GLU A 65 19.58 -0.80 5.20
C GLU A 65 21.09 -1.10 5.23
N GLN A 66 21.71 -1.45 4.10
CA GLN A 66 23.16 -1.42 3.94
C GLN A 66 23.50 -0.23 3.04
N PHE A 67 24.50 0.55 3.50
CA PHE A 67 24.99 1.80 2.91
C PHE A 67 25.61 1.59 1.52
#